data_AF-A0A1F5CAI5-F1
#
_entry.id   AF-A0A1F5CAI5-F1
#
_cell.length_a   1.000
_cell.length_b   1.000
_cell.length_c   1.000
_cell.angle_alpha   90.00
_cell.angle_beta   90.00
_cell.angle_gamma   90.00
#
_symmetry.space_group_name_H-M   'P 1'
#
loop_
_entity.id
_entity.type
_entity.pdbx_description
1 polymer ?
#
loop_
_entity_poly.entity_id
_entity_poly.type
_entity_poly.pdbx_seq_one_letter_code
_entity_poly.pdbx_strand_id
1 'polypeptide(L)'
;MDALGTIRKFKEILPLICDAETSADPKGWTPDNPLWGHCAVVSLIAQNLFGGELLRVSLEDTKFANMKSHYWNRLIGGREIDFTEDQFCGERPQGLTPVVRARSYPLSHDATKKRYKLLAWRLAKALNQENALFEDDIYRACFNAALDSSCQKFWVGCVITNCSGMIYRGCNKILEPLKYFCDPKCIRFSIQSRTESMIGACGHAEEFAIWEMVRRKIPLSECEFYAAGFFTDFMPYNKKYPEFTCLRCASQIYLAGVKTVYVPFEGRWVGLTAEECVKQAAAYATKEKAA
;
A
#
# COMPACT_ATOMS: atom_id res chain seq x y z
N MET A 1 12.95 10.34 13.71
CA MET A 1 13.70 11.05 12.65
C MET A 1 12.93 12.30 12.30
N ASP A 2 13.59 13.45 12.23
CA ASP A 2 12.93 14.67 11.73
C ASP A 2 12.54 14.51 10.26
N ALA A 3 11.63 15.36 9.77
CA ALA A 3 11.11 15.27 8.40
C ALA A 3 12.21 15.43 7.33
N LEU A 4 13.29 16.15 7.66
CA LEU A 4 14.41 16.39 6.73
C LEU A 4 15.27 15.14 6.54
N GLY A 5 15.54 14.38 7.60
CA GLY A 5 16.26 13.11 7.54
C GLY A 5 15.53 12.07 6.68
N THR A 6 14.21 11.99 6.78
CA THR A 6 13.41 11.07 5.95
C THR A 6 13.39 11.48 4.47
N ILE A 7 13.29 12.79 4.17
CA ILE A 7 13.37 13.31 2.80
C ILE A 7 14.73 13.00 2.17
N ARG A 8 15.82 13.22 2.91
CA ARG A 8 17.17 12.93 2.44
C ARG A 8 17.34 11.45 2.13
N LYS A 9 16.95 10.56 3.05
CA LYS A 9 17.02 9.11 2.85
C LYS A 9 16.19 8.67 1.64
N PHE A 10 15.02 9.26 1.42
CA PHE A 10 14.21 8.96 0.24
C PHE A 10 14.93 9.36 -1.06
N LYS A 11 15.53 10.56 -1.13
CA LYS A 11 16.35 10.98 -2.27
C LYS A 11 17.53 10.03 -2.54
N GLU A 12 18.20 9.56 -1.49
CA GLU A 12 19.34 8.64 -1.60
C GLU A 12 18.91 7.25 -2.10
N ILE A 13 17.71 6.76 -1.72
CA ILE A 13 17.21 5.46 -2.14
C ILE A 13 16.73 5.46 -3.59
N LEU A 14 16.15 6.55 -4.09
CA LEU A 14 15.50 6.60 -5.41
C LEU A 14 16.38 6.09 -6.56
N PRO A 15 17.64 6.54 -6.75
CA PRO A 15 18.52 6.03 -7.79
C PRO A 15 18.81 4.52 -7.70
N LEU A 16 18.67 3.92 -6.52
CA LEU A 16 18.94 2.49 -6.28
C LEU A 16 17.75 1.60 -6.61
N ILE A 17 16.53 2.14 -6.62
CA ILE A 17 15.29 1.36 -6.81
C ILE A 17 14.58 1.68 -8.13
N CYS A 18 14.96 2.77 -8.79
CA CYS A 18 14.47 3.15 -10.11
C CYS A 18 15.30 2.50 -11.21
N ASP A 19 14.64 1.87 -12.17
CA ASP A 19 15.26 1.33 -13.39
C ASP A 19 14.34 1.52 -14.62
N ALA A 20 14.74 0.92 -15.75
CA ALA A 20 13.95 0.92 -16.97
C ALA A 20 12.54 0.33 -16.77
N GLU A 21 12.35 -0.65 -15.87
CA GLU A 21 11.04 -1.29 -15.62
C GLU A 21 10.05 -0.33 -14.93
N THR A 22 10.55 0.56 -14.06
CA THR A 22 9.74 1.55 -13.35
C THR A 22 9.60 2.89 -14.09
N SER A 23 10.32 3.09 -15.19
CA SER A 23 10.26 4.31 -16.01
C SER A 23 9.02 4.37 -16.91
N ALA A 24 8.49 5.57 -17.11
CA ALA A 24 7.46 5.83 -18.14
C ALA A 24 8.03 5.82 -19.56
N ASP A 25 9.36 5.95 -19.70
CA ASP A 25 10.08 5.86 -20.96
C ASP A 25 11.32 4.95 -20.77
N PRO A 26 11.12 3.62 -20.77
CA PRO A 26 12.20 2.66 -20.55
C PRO A 26 13.34 2.77 -21.58
N LYS A 27 13.08 3.32 -22.77
CA LYS A 27 14.08 3.46 -23.84
C LYS A 27 15.00 4.66 -23.62
N GLY A 28 14.49 5.73 -23.01
CA GLY A 28 15.29 6.91 -22.65
C GLY A 28 15.98 6.80 -21.29
N TRP A 29 15.61 5.81 -20.46
CA TRP A 29 16.23 5.59 -19.16
C TRP A 29 17.66 5.05 -19.30
N THR A 30 18.58 5.57 -18.47
CA THR A 30 19.96 5.10 -18.38
C THR A 30 20.42 5.05 -16.92
N PRO A 31 21.47 4.27 -16.58
CA PRO A 31 22.07 4.29 -15.25
C PRO A 31 22.58 5.67 -14.82
N ASP A 32 23.02 6.50 -15.78
CA ASP A 32 23.49 7.87 -15.52
C ASP A 32 22.33 8.88 -15.33
N ASN A 33 21.12 8.53 -15.76
CA ASN A 33 19.89 9.29 -15.53
C ASN A 33 18.80 8.39 -14.93
N PRO A 34 18.98 7.92 -13.68
CA PRO A 34 18.15 6.87 -13.10
C PRO A 34 16.71 7.32 -12.81
N LEU A 35 16.46 8.63 -12.80
CA LEU A 35 15.15 9.22 -12.51
C LEU A 35 14.35 9.57 -13.78
N TRP A 36 14.90 9.32 -14.97
CA TRP A 36 14.21 9.55 -16.24
C TRP A 36 12.86 8.83 -16.31
N GLY A 37 11.78 9.59 -16.53
CA GLY A 37 10.43 9.05 -16.65
C GLY A 37 9.78 8.57 -15.35
N HIS A 38 10.32 8.95 -14.19
CA HIS A 38 9.82 8.51 -12.87
C HIS A 38 8.92 9.53 -12.16
N CYS A 39 8.79 10.76 -12.67
CA CYS A 39 8.12 11.89 -12.00
C CYS A 39 6.76 11.52 -11.39
N ALA A 40 5.87 10.88 -12.15
CA ALA A 40 4.53 10.53 -11.68
C ALA A 40 4.54 9.50 -10.53
N VAL A 41 5.31 8.41 -10.66
CA VAL A 41 5.32 7.33 -9.66
C VAL A 41 6.08 7.72 -8.41
N VAL A 42 7.17 8.48 -8.54
CA VAL A 42 7.92 9.03 -7.41
C VAL A 42 7.08 10.05 -6.65
N SER A 43 6.36 10.93 -7.36
CA SER A 43 5.51 11.92 -6.69
C SER A 43 4.32 11.28 -5.96
N LEU A 44 3.79 10.16 -6.46
CA LEU A 44 2.77 9.37 -5.77
C LEU A 44 3.31 8.75 -4.47
N ILE A 45 4.51 8.16 -4.52
CA ILE A 45 5.18 7.58 -3.35
C ILE A 45 5.53 8.66 -2.34
N ALA A 46 6.08 9.80 -2.79
CA ALA A 46 6.38 10.94 -1.93
C ALA A 46 5.11 11.46 -1.24
N GLN A 47 3.98 11.52 -1.93
CA GLN A 47 2.70 11.88 -1.31
C GLN A 47 2.28 10.89 -0.21
N ASN A 48 2.55 9.60 -0.37
CA ASN A 48 2.29 8.60 0.67
C ASN A 48 3.18 8.78 1.91
N LEU A 49 4.43 9.17 1.73
CA LEU A 49 5.41 9.35 2.82
C LEU A 49 5.27 10.71 3.53
N PHE A 50 5.00 11.77 2.78
CA PHE A 50 5.12 13.16 3.25
C PHE A 50 3.80 13.94 3.20
N GLY A 51 2.74 13.34 2.67
CA GLY A 51 1.46 14.02 2.42
C GLY A 51 1.58 15.09 1.33
N GLY A 52 0.68 16.08 1.39
CA GLY A 52 0.68 17.22 0.48
C GLY A 52 -0.02 16.98 -0.86
N GLU A 53 0.13 17.94 -1.75
CA GLU A 53 -0.52 18.00 -3.06
C GLU A 53 0.38 17.40 -4.15
N LEU A 54 -0.26 16.80 -5.14
CA LEU A 54 0.41 16.36 -6.37
C LEU A 54 0.24 17.47 -7.42
N LEU A 55 1.35 18.03 -7.86
CA LEU A 55 1.40 19.05 -8.90
C LEU A 55 1.70 18.38 -10.24
N ARG A 56 1.11 18.91 -11.31
CA ARG A 56 1.35 18.48 -12.68
C ARG A 56 1.49 19.68 -13.60
N VAL A 57 2.39 19.59 -14.56
CA VAL A 57 2.50 20.58 -15.65
C VAL A 57 2.59 19.89 -17.01
N SER A 58 2.13 20.56 -18.07
CA SER A 58 2.36 20.10 -19.45
C SER A 58 3.80 20.38 -19.87
N LEU A 59 4.39 19.47 -20.64
CA LEU A 59 5.71 19.64 -21.26
C LEU A 59 5.63 19.81 -22.79
N GLU A 60 4.42 19.85 -23.37
CA GLU A 60 4.19 19.86 -24.82
C GLU A 60 4.89 21.02 -25.55
N ASP A 61 4.98 22.19 -24.92
CA ASP A 61 5.64 23.38 -25.49
C ASP A 61 7.12 23.51 -25.07
N THR A 62 7.76 22.40 -24.71
CA THR A 62 9.15 22.35 -24.25
C THR A 62 9.98 21.36 -25.06
N LYS A 63 11.31 21.41 -24.93
CA LYS A 63 12.18 20.38 -25.52
C LYS A 63 11.96 18.96 -24.97
N PHE A 64 11.20 18.81 -23.89
CA PHE A 64 10.81 17.54 -23.28
C PHE A 64 9.37 17.13 -23.64
N ALA A 65 8.83 17.61 -24.78
CA ALA A 65 7.48 17.29 -25.24
C ALA A 65 7.20 15.78 -25.33
N ASN A 66 8.22 14.96 -25.61
CA ASN A 66 8.13 13.49 -25.62
C ASN A 66 7.68 12.91 -24.25
N MET A 67 7.99 13.58 -23.14
CA MET A 67 7.57 13.18 -21.79
C MET A 67 6.13 13.59 -21.46
N LYS A 68 5.51 14.45 -22.28
CA LYS A 68 4.12 14.99 -22.19
C LYS A 68 3.81 15.83 -20.96
N SER A 69 4.17 15.37 -19.77
CA SER A 69 3.89 16.07 -18.52
C SER A 69 4.88 15.72 -17.42
N HIS A 70 5.07 16.66 -16.51
CA HIS A 70 5.92 16.48 -15.33
C HIS A 70 5.11 16.58 -14.04
N TYR A 71 5.55 15.87 -13.00
CA TYR A 71 4.89 15.80 -11.71
C TYR A 71 5.90 16.03 -10.58
N TRP A 72 5.46 16.74 -9.54
CA TRP A 72 6.18 16.91 -8.28
C TRP A 72 5.21 17.16 -7.13
N ASN A 73 5.71 17.40 -5.92
CA ASN A 73 4.87 17.56 -4.74
C ASN A 73 4.96 18.97 -4.16
N ARG A 74 3.82 19.46 -3.66
CA ARG A 74 3.78 20.53 -2.67
C ARG A 74 3.49 19.92 -1.31
N LEU A 75 4.48 19.90 -0.42
CA LEU A 75 4.38 19.27 0.89
C LEU A 75 3.44 20.04 1.82
N ILE A 76 3.07 19.40 2.93
CA ILE A 76 2.38 20.07 4.03
C ILE A 76 3.24 21.27 4.49
N GLY A 77 2.64 22.46 4.57
CA GLY A 77 3.34 23.71 4.83
C GLY A 77 3.76 24.48 3.57
N GLY A 78 3.42 23.98 2.37
CA GLY A 78 3.51 24.73 1.11
C GLY A 78 4.84 24.63 0.36
N ARG A 79 5.86 23.98 0.93
CA ARG A 79 7.15 23.76 0.26
C ARG A 79 6.99 22.84 -0.93
N GLU A 80 7.38 23.29 -2.12
CA GLU A 80 7.47 22.43 -3.30
C GLU A 80 8.80 21.68 -3.34
N ILE A 81 8.74 20.37 -3.61
CA ILE A 81 9.92 19.51 -3.80
C ILE A 81 9.69 18.64 -5.03
N ASP A 82 10.67 18.67 -5.93
CA ASP A 82 10.76 17.76 -7.06
C ASP A 82 11.85 16.74 -6.76
N PHE A 83 11.43 15.49 -6.51
CA PHE A 83 12.34 14.38 -6.22
C PHE A 83 12.97 13.80 -7.48
N THR A 84 12.61 14.32 -8.66
CA THR A 84 13.04 13.84 -9.98
C THR A 84 13.58 14.97 -10.85
N GLU A 85 13.94 16.12 -10.27
CA GLU A 85 14.42 17.28 -11.02
C GLU A 85 15.68 16.99 -11.82
N ASP A 86 16.53 16.10 -11.31
CA ASP A 86 17.78 15.68 -11.96
C ASP A 86 17.55 15.01 -13.31
N GLN A 87 16.33 14.53 -13.61
CA GLN A 87 16.01 13.94 -14.90
C GLN A 87 16.17 14.91 -16.08
N PHE A 88 16.12 16.22 -15.80
CA PHE A 88 16.29 17.27 -16.79
C PHE A 88 17.76 17.68 -16.99
N CYS A 89 18.72 17.06 -16.29
CA CYS A 89 20.15 17.36 -16.42
C CYS A 89 20.49 18.86 -16.29
N GLY A 90 19.82 19.56 -15.36
CA GLY A 90 19.98 21.00 -15.15
C GLY A 90 19.15 21.90 -16.08
N GLU A 91 18.43 21.33 -17.04
CA GLU A 91 17.69 22.07 -18.07
C GLU A 91 16.18 22.08 -17.84
N ARG A 92 15.75 22.01 -16.57
CA ARG A 92 14.32 21.96 -16.20
C ARG A 92 13.55 23.13 -16.82
N PRO A 93 12.43 22.88 -17.53
CA PRO A 93 11.61 23.94 -18.12
C PRO A 93 11.14 24.98 -17.10
N GLN A 94 11.24 26.25 -17.47
CA GLN A 94 10.89 27.41 -16.65
C GLN A 94 9.59 28.06 -17.12
N GLY A 95 8.95 28.85 -16.25
CA GLY A 95 7.77 29.65 -16.61
C GLY A 95 6.49 28.86 -16.84
N LEU A 96 6.46 27.57 -16.49
CA LEU A 96 5.27 26.74 -16.61
C LEU A 96 4.41 26.82 -15.35
N THR A 97 3.08 26.91 -15.52
CA THR A 97 2.13 26.98 -14.41
C THR A 97 1.61 25.58 -14.04
N PRO A 98 1.94 25.04 -12.84
CA PRO A 98 1.40 23.76 -12.40
C PRO A 98 -0.09 23.83 -12.06
N VAL A 99 -0.74 22.69 -12.17
CA VAL A 99 -2.09 22.44 -11.66
C VAL A 99 -2.07 21.34 -10.61
N VAL A 100 -2.87 21.49 -9.57
CA VAL A 100 -3.10 20.42 -8.59
C VAL A 100 -3.86 19.27 -9.28
N ARG A 101 -3.46 18.03 -8.98
CA ARG A 101 -4.10 16.82 -9.48
C ARG A 101 -4.39 15.85 -8.34
N ALA A 102 -5.57 15.25 -8.37
CA ALA A 102 -5.88 14.14 -7.49
C ALA A 102 -5.04 12.91 -7.88
N ARG A 103 -4.57 12.15 -6.88
CA ARG A 103 -3.80 10.90 -7.11
C ARG A 103 -4.56 9.85 -7.93
N SER A 104 -5.89 9.90 -7.92
CA SER A 104 -6.75 9.02 -8.72
C SER A 104 -6.51 9.18 -10.22
N TYR A 105 -6.09 10.36 -10.69
CA TYR A 105 -5.83 10.62 -12.12
C TYR A 105 -4.61 9.86 -12.67
N PRO A 106 -3.37 10.01 -12.15
CA PRO A 106 -2.26 9.18 -12.64
C PRO A 106 -2.49 7.69 -12.39
N LEU A 107 -3.17 7.32 -11.29
CA LEU A 107 -3.48 5.92 -10.98
C LEU A 107 -4.63 5.31 -11.80
N SER A 108 -5.37 6.11 -12.58
CA SER A 108 -6.36 5.59 -13.53
C SER A 108 -5.70 4.98 -14.78
N HIS A 109 -4.39 5.19 -14.97
CA HIS A 109 -3.63 4.63 -16.07
C HIS A 109 -2.93 3.35 -15.61
N ASP A 110 -3.29 2.20 -16.19
CA ASP A 110 -2.79 0.88 -15.76
C ASP A 110 -1.26 0.78 -15.79
N ALA A 111 -0.62 1.37 -16.80
CA ALA A 111 0.85 1.38 -16.90
C ALA A 111 1.49 2.14 -15.72
N THR A 112 0.93 3.28 -15.33
CA THR A 112 1.40 4.05 -14.16
C THR A 112 1.12 3.30 -12.87
N LYS A 113 -0.05 2.67 -12.74
CA LYS A 113 -0.43 1.86 -11.58
C LYS A 113 0.54 0.69 -11.38
N LYS A 114 0.90 -0.03 -12.44
CA LYS A 114 1.89 -1.14 -12.38
C LYS A 114 3.25 -0.65 -11.88
N ARG A 115 3.79 0.42 -12.48
CA ARG A 115 5.07 1.01 -12.09
C ARG A 115 5.05 1.55 -10.66
N TYR A 116 3.95 2.19 -10.25
CA TYR A 116 3.74 2.63 -8.87
C TYR A 116 3.83 1.47 -7.88
N LYS A 117 3.12 0.37 -8.13
CA LYS A 117 3.15 -0.81 -7.24
C LYS A 117 4.54 -1.42 -7.15
N LEU A 118 5.22 -1.55 -8.29
CA LEU A 118 6.58 -2.08 -8.35
C LEU A 118 7.56 -1.20 -7.55
N LEU A 119 7.54 0.11 -7.77
CA LEU A 119 8.43 1.04 -7.08
C LEU A 119 8.12 1.13 -5.58
N ALA A 120 6.84 1.09 -5.19
CA ALA A 120 6.44 1.04 -3.79
C ALA A 120 6.95 -0.24 -3.09
N TRP A 121 6.90 -1.38 -3.77
CA TRP A 121 7.47 -2.64 -3.26
C TRP A 121 8.98 -2.54 -3.09
N ARG A 122 9.71 -2.02 -4.09
CA ARG A 122 11.17 -1.86 -4.02
C ARG A 122 11.59 -0.91 -2.90
N LEU A 123 10.85 0.18 -2.71
CA LEU A 123 11.07 1.09 -1.58
C LEU A 123 10.83 0.38 -0.24
N ALA A 124 9.69 -0.29 -0.07
CA ALA A 124 9.37 -1.00 1.16
C ALA A 124 10.43 -2.07 1.50
N LYS A 125 10.88 -2.82 0.49
CA LYS A 125 11.98 -3.79 0.61
C LYS A 125 13.29 -3.13 1.02
N ALA A 126 13.69 -2.06 0.34
CA ALA A 126 14.93 -1.32 0.64
C ALA A 126 14.95 -0.76 2.08
N LEU A 127 13.77 -0.43 2.63
CA LEU A 127 13.60 0.06 4.00
C LEU A 127 13.51 -1.05 5.05
N ASN A 128 13.36 -2.32 4.66
CA ASN A 128 13.12 -3.46 5.56
C ASN A 128 14.00 -4.67 5.18
N GLN A 129 15.29 -4.46 4.92
CA GLN A 129 16.20 -5.49 4.40
C GLN A 129 16.33 -6.75 5.28
N GLU A 130 16.11 -6.62 6.59
CA GLU A 130 16.17 -7.74 7.54
C GLU A 130 14.90 -8.60 7.56
N ASN A 131 13.82 -8.15 6.92
CA ASN A 131 12.55 -8.86 6.91
C ASN A 131 12.48 -9.81 5.71
N ALA A 132 12.73 -11.10 5.96
CA ALA A 132 12.75 -12.15 4.95
C ALA A 132 11.42 -12.32 4.17
N LEU A 133 10.29 -11.82 4.68
CA LEU A 133 9.03 -11.81 3.93
C LEU A 133 9.09 -10.96 2.66
N PHE A 134 10.04 -10.02 2.53
CA PHE A 134 10.24 -9.30 1.28
C PHE A 134 10.86 -10.14 0.15
N GLU A 135 11.20 -11.40 0.42
CA GLU A 135 11.54 -12.41 -0.59
C GLU A 135 10.37 -13.39 -0.86
N ASP A 136 9.27 -13.29 -0.12
CA ASP A 136 8.12 -14.20 -0.22
C ASP A 136 7.07 -13.69 -1.22
N ASP A 137 6.70 -14.54 -2.17
CA ASP A 137 5.75 -14.19 -3.24
C ASP A 137 4.33 -13.92 -2.72
N ILE A 138 3.90 -14.61 -1.66
CA ILE A 138 2.58 -14.39 -1.07
C ILE A 138 2.56 -13.03 -0.36
N TYR A 139 3.62 -12.68 0.35
CA TYR A 139 3.75 -11.38 1.00
C TYR A 139 3.79 -10.25 -0.02
N ARG A 140 4.52 -10.43 -1.13
CA ARG A 140 4.49 -9.51 -2.28
C ARG A 140 3.08 -9.37 -2.85
N ALA A 141 2.33 -10.47 -2.95
CA ALA A 141 0.95 -10.44 -3.41
C ALA A 141 0.02 -9.72 -2.43
N CYS A 142 0.17 -9.92 -1.11
CA CYS A 142 -0.54 -9.16 -0.07
C CYS A 142 -0.22 -7.66 -0.18
N PHE A 143 1.06 -7.28 -0.25
CA PHE A 143 1.47 -5.88 -0.39
C PHE A 143 0.86 -5.24 -1.64
N ASN A 144 0.98 -5.89 -2.79
CA ASN A 144 0.42 -5.40 -4.06
C ASN A 144 -1.11 -5.24 -4.02
N ALA A 145 -1.82 -6.13 -3.32
CA ALA A 145 -3.26 -6.01 -3.12
C ALA A 145 -3.60 -4.86 -2.17
N ALA A 146 -2.85 -4.72 -1.07
CA ALA A 146 -3.02 -3.66 -0.08
C ALA A 146 -2.89 -2.25 -0.69
N LEU A 147 -2.05 -2.07 -1.71
CA LEU A 147 -1.93 -0.81 -2.46
C LEU A 147 -3.20 -0.38 -3.21
N ASP A 148 -4.17 -1.28 -3.40
CA ASP A 148 -5.50 -0.95 -3.96
C ASP A 148 -6.52 -0.59 -2.86
N SER A 149 -6.11 -0.56 -1.59
CA SER A 149 -6.98 -0.20 -0.48
C SER A 149 -7.40 1.27 -0.60
N SER A 150 -8.69 1.52 -0.40
CA SER A 150 -9.22 2.89 -0.28
C SER A 150 -9.25 3.40 1.16
N CYS A 151 -8.67 2.65 2.11
CA CYS A 151 -8.63 3.03 3.52
C CYS A 151 -7.59 4.15 3.75
N GLN A 152 -7.98 5.19 4.49
CA GLN A 152 -7.08 6.29 4.84
C GLN A 152 -6.14 5.97 6.01
N LYS A 153 -6.46 4.98 6.84
CA LYS A 153 -5.76 4.72 8.12
C LYS A 153 -4.76 3.58 8.05
N PHE A 154 -5.13 2.47 7.39
CA PHE A 154 -4.38 1.23 7.45
C PHE A 154 -4.78 0.31 6.30
N TRP A 155 -3.80 -0.29 5.64
CA TRP A 155 -4.01 -1.17 4.50
C TRP A 155 -3.79 -2.62 4.91
N VAL A 156 -4.66 -3.50 4.43
CA VAL A 156 -4.56 -4.94 4.65
C VAL A 156 -4.68 -5.61 3.30
N GLY A 157 -3.70 -6.44 2.98
CA GLY A 157 -3.74 -7.35 1.83
C GLY A 157 -4.07 -8.75 2.29
N CYS A 158 -5.01 -9.40 1.60
CA CYS A 158 -5.38 -10.79 1.83
C CYS A 158 -5.13 -11.61 0.56
N VAL A 159 -4.46 -12.74 0.70
CA VAL A 159 -4.26 -13.75 -0.36
C VAL A 159 -4.87 -15.05 0.12
N ILE A 160 -5.56 -15.76 -0.78
CA ILE A 160 -6.02 -17.13 -0.52
C ILE A 160 -5.27 -18.08 -1.43
N THR A 161 -4.79 -19.17 -0.86
CA THR A 161 -4.22 -20.30 -1.59
C THR A 161 -5.05 -21.57 -1.37
N ASN A 162 -4.94 -22.49 -2.32
CA ASN A 162 -5.36 -23.89 -2.18
C ASN A 162 -4.36 -24.80 -2.91
N CYS A 163 -4.73 -26.07 -3.16
CA CYS A 163 -3.88 -27.02 -3.89
C CYS A 163 -3.48 -26.56 -5.31
N SER A 164 -4.21 -25.62 -5.92
CA SER A 164 -3.93 -25.04 -7.23
C SER A 164 -3.05 -23.78 -7.18
N GLY A 165 -2.60 -23.36 -6.00
CA GLY A 165 -1.80 -22.14 -5.79
C GLY A 165 -2.64 -20.94 -5.34
N MET A 166 -2.20 -19.71 -5.70
CA MET A 166 -2.89 -18.47 -5.31
C MET A 166 -4.16 -18.24 -6.13
N ILE A 167 -5.32 -18.34 -5.48
CA ILE A 167 -6.64 -18.25 -6.12
C ILE A 167 -7.35 -16.92 -5.88
N TYR A 168 -6.87 -16.10 -4.94
CA TYR A 168 -7.44 -14.77 -4.64
C TYR A 168 -6.36 -13.79 -4.16
N ARG A 169 -6.53 -12.52 -4.52
CA ARG A 169 -5.76 -11.39 -4.00
C ARG A 169 -6.71 -10.21 -3.81
N GLY A 170 -6.79 -9.66 -2.61
CA GLY A 170 -7.72 -8.59 -2.27
C GLY A 170 -7.25 -7.74 -1.10
N CYS A 171 -8.03 -6.72 -0.78
CA CYS A 171 -7.69 -5.78 0.28
C CYS A 171 -8.94 -5.20 0.93
N ASN A 172 -8.74 -4.51 2.05
CA ASN A 172 -9.79 -3.76 2.71
C ASN A 172 -10.17 -2.52 1.87
N LYS A 173 -11.48 -2.27 1.73
CA LYS A 173 -12.03 -1.19 0.91
C LYS A 173 -13.24 -0.55 1.59
N ILE A 174 -13.44 0.74 1.33
CA ILE A 174 -14.63 1.47 1.76
C ILE A 174 -15.86 0.81 1.12
N LEU A 175 -16.86 0.52 1.95
CA LEU A 175 -18.19 0.14 1.50
C LEU A 175 -18.90 1.42 1.09
N GLU A 176 -19.39 1.49 -0.15
CA GLU A 176 -19.99 2.72 -0.69
C GLU A 176 -21.11 3.30 0.20
N PRO A 177 -22.03 2.50 0.78
CA PRO A 177 -23.05 3.02 1.68
C PRO A 177 -22.51 3.69 2.96
N LEU A 178 -21.26 3.40 3.35
CA LEU A 178 -20.61 3.94 4.55
C LEU A 178 -19.52 4.97 4.23
N LYS A 179 -19.37 5.38 2.97
CA LYS A 179 -18.31 6.28 2.53
C LYS A 179 -18.29 7.61 3.28
N TYR A 180 -19.45 8.09 3.74
CA TYR A 180 -19.58 9.31 4.53
C TYR A 180 -18.81 9.27 5.86
N PHE A 181 -18.50 8.07 6.40
CA PHE A 181 -17.60 7.92 7.56
C PHE A 181 -16.13 8.26 7.25
N CYS A 182 -15.78 8.49 5.98
CA CYS A 182 -14.43 8.83 5.53
C CYS A 182 -14.27 10.26 5.02
N ASP A 183 -15.31 11.09 5.07
CA ASP A 183 -15.29 12.46 4.55
C ASP A 183 -15.35 13.51 5.68
N PRO A 184 -14.41 14.47 5.76
CA PRO A 184 -13.13 14.54 5.02
C PRO A 184 -12.07 13.58 5.57
N LYS A 185 -12.29 13.05 6.77
CA LYS A 185 -11.35 12.19 7.49
C LYS A 185 -12.08 11.00 8.11
N CYS A 186 -11.48 9.82 7.97
CA CYS A 186 -12.03 8.58 8.52
C CYS A 186 -12.32 8.65 10.03
N ILE A 187 -13.55 8.28 10.42
CA ILE A 187 -13.97 8.17 11.83
C ILE A 187 -13.02 7.28 12.65
N ARG A 188 -12.40 6.27 12.04
CA ARG A 188 -11.42 5.38 12.70
C ARG A 188 -10.20 6.13 13.24
N PHE A 189 -9.88 7.34 12.77
CA PHE A 189 -8.80 8.13 13.37
C PHE A 189 -9.12 8.61 14.78
N SER A 190 -10.40 8.75 15.13
CA SER A 190 -10.87 9.18 16.46
C SER A 190 -11.20 8.02 17.39
N ILE A 191 -11.12 6.78 16.88
CA ILE A 191 -11.41 5.57 17.65
C ILE A 191 -10.09 4.87 17.96
N GLN A 192 -9.93 4.49 19.23
CA GLN A 192 -8.79 3.70 19.68
C GLN A 192 -8.64 2.44 18.80
N SER A 193 -7.41 2.15 18.38
CA SER A 193 -7.17 0.97 17.55
C SER A 193 -7.63 -0.30 18.27
N ARG A 194 -8.22 -1.22 17.50
CA ARG A 194 -8.71 -2.53 17.94
C ARG A 194 -9.85 -2.50 18.99
N THR A 195 -10.48 -1.35 19.20
CA THR A 195 -11.82 -1.26 19.82
C THR A 195 -12.88 -0.99 18.74
N GLU A 196 -14.15 -1.22 19.10
CA GLU A 196 -15.31 -0.84 18.29
C GLU A 196 -15.20 -1.33 16.82
N SER A 197 -14.87 -2.61 16.62
CA SER A 197 -14.54 -3.15 15.28
C SER A 197 -15.68 -3.07 14.25
N MET A 198 -16.90 -2.80 14.72
CA MET A 198 -18.08 -2.60 13.88
C MET A 198 -18.25 -1.16 13.41
N ILE A 199 -17.56 -0.20 14.02
CA ILE A 199 -17.68 1.23 13.68
C ILE A 199 -16.57 1.60 12.70
N GLY A 200 -16.90 1.70 11.41
CA GLY A 200 -16.01 2.15 10.34
C GLY A 200 -16.59 1.96 8.94
N ALA A 201 -16.00 2.61 7.94
CA ALA A 201 -16.48 2.55 6.55
C ALA A 201 -16.00 1.32 5.77
N CYS A 202 -14.92 0.67 6.21
CA CYS A 202 -14.25 -0.34 5.42
C CYS A 202 -14.78 -1.75 5.70
N GLY A 203 -15.04 -2.52 4.65
CA GLY A 203 -14.99 -3.97 4.71
C GLY A 203 -13.54 -4.42 4.82
N HIS A 204 -13.27 -5.43 5.63
CA HIS A 204 -11.92 -5.94 5.84
C HIS A 204 -11.49 -6.87 4.71
N ALA A 205 -10.19 -7.03 4.50
CA ALA A 205 -9.65 -7.79 3.39
C ALA A 205 -10.09 -9.26 3.44
N GLU A 206 -10.08 -9.83 4.64
CA GLU A 206 -10.48 -11.20 4.95
C GLU A 206 -11.98 -11.43 4.71
N GLU A 207 -12.82 -10.44 5.02
CA GLU A 207 -14.26 -10.51 4.76
C GLU A 207 -14.54 -10.56 3.26
N PHE A 208 -13.92 -9.66 2.49
CA PHE A 208 -14.04 -9.69 1.03
C PHE A 208 -13.54 -11.02 0.45
N ALA A 209 -12.47 -11.58 1.01
CA ALA A 209 -11.92 -12.87 0.60
C ALA A 209 -12.92 -14.02 0.82
N ILE A 210 -13.52 -14.11 2.03
CA ILE A 210 -14.54 -15.11 2.38
C ILE A 210 -15.72 -15.03 1.40
N TRP A 211 -16.30 -13.83 1.24
CA TRP A 211 -17.46 -13.64 0.38
C TRP A 211 -17.15 -13.90 -1.10
N GLU A 212 -15.92 -13.67 -1.55
CA GLU A 212 -15.50 -14.04 -2.90
C GLU A 212 -15.45 -15.56 -3.10
N MET A 213 -14.90 -16.31 -2.13
CA MET A 213 -14.88 -17.77 -2.21
C MET A 213 -16.30 -18.35 -2.20
N VAL A 214 -17.19 -17.79 -1.37
CA VAL A 214 -18.62 -18.15 -1.34
C VAL A 214 -19.27 -17.93 -2.71
N ARG A 215 -19.07 -16.75 -3.33
CA ARG A 215 -19.61 -16.46 -4.67
C ARG A 215 -19.09 -17.41 -5.74
N ARG A 216 -17.82 -17.78 -5.65
CA ARG A 216 -17.16 -18.74 -6.56
C ARG A 216 -17.45 -20.20 -6.23
N LYS A 217 -18.21 -20.48 -5.17
CA LYS A 217 -18.51 -21.82 -4.65
C LYS A 217 -17.24 -22.64 -4.36
N ILE A 218 -16.19 -21.98 -3.87
CA ILE A 218 -14.94 -22.62 -3.46
C ILE A 218 -15.04 -22.95 -1.96
N PRO A 219 -14.81 -24.22 -1.56
CA PRO A 219 -14.87 -24.61 -0.16
C PRO A 219 -13.73 -23.96 0.65
N LEU A 220 -14.11 -23.12 1.62
CA LEU A 220 -13.16 -22.40 2.49
C LEU A 220 -12.36 -23.33 3.41
N SER A 221 -12.84 -24.54 3.67
CA SER A 221 -12.13 -25.61 4.39
C SER A 221 -10.89 -26.14 3.66
N GLU A 222 -10.79 -25.90 2.36
CA GLU A 222 -9.65 -26.28 1.52
C GLU A 222 -8.70 -25.11 1.26
N CYS A 223 -8.95 -23.97 1.91
CA CYS A 223 -8.24 -22.72 1.69
C CYS A 223 -7.33 -22.36 2.86
N GLU A 224 -6.19 -21.77 2.55
CA GLU A 224 -5.33 -21.07 3.51
C GLU A 224 -5.38 -19.57 3.25
N PHE A 225 -5.46 -18.79 4.33
CA PHE A 225 -5.57 -17.33 4.26
C PHE A 225 -4.25 -16.70 4.68
N TYR A 226 -3.77 -15.70 3.93
CA TYR A 226 -2.57 -14.95 4.27
C TYR A 226 -2.94 -13.48 4.36
N ALA A 227 -2.80 -12.88 5.54
CA ALA A 227 -3.23 -11.50 5.80
C ALA A 227 -2.06 -10.66 6.33
N ALA A 228 -1.63 -9.66 5.56
CA ALA A 228 -0.56 -8.74 5.94
C ALA A 228 -1.07 -7.29 6.01
N GLY A 229 -0.70 -6.59 7.08
CA GLY A 229 -1.03 -5.20 7.33
C GLY A 229 0.12 -4.27 6.98
N PHE A 230 -0.20 -3.10 6.44
CA PHE A 230 0.73 -2.06 6.04
C PHE A 230 0.18 -0.69 6.42
N PHE A 231 1.05 0.19 6.88
CA PHE A 231 0.75 1.61 6.99
C PHE A 231 0.73 2.26 5.61
N THR A 232 0.13 3.45 5.51
CA THR A 232 -0.06 4.18 4.24
C THR A 232 1.24 4.74 3.66
N ASP A 233 2.34 4.66 4.43
CA ASP A 233 3.72 4.99 4.08
C ASP A 233 4.54 3.75 3.68
N PHE A 234 3.84 2.64 3.37
CA PHE A 234 4.39 1.35 2.95
C PHE A 234 5.06 0.53 4.07
N MET A 235 5.13 1.03 5.30
CA MET A 235 5.77 0.28 6.39
C MET A 235 4.94 -0.94 6.79
N PRO A 236 5.58 -2.12 6.92
CA PRO A 236 4.89 -3.32 7.37
C PRO A 236 4.45 -3.16 8.82
N TYR A 237 3.30 -3.75 9.13
CA TYR A 237 2.81 -3.80 10.49
C TYR A 237 3.46 -4.93 11.27
N ASN A 238 4.48 -4.60 12.05
CA ASN A 238 5.19 -5.56 12.90
C ASN A 238 4.43 -5.76 14.22
N LYS A 239 3.84 -6.95 14.40
CA LYS A 239 3.15 -7.33 15.64
C LYS A 239 4.16 -7.76 16.70
N LYS A 240 3.83 -7.54 17.97
CA LYS A 240 4.60 -8.03 19.13
C LYS A 240 4.46 -9.54 19.34
N TYR A 241 3.34 -10.10 18.89
CA TYR A 241 3.02 -11.53 18.98
C TYR A 241 2.45 -12.02 17.65
N PRO A 242 2.58 -13.32 17.31
CA PRO A 242 1.96 -13.90 16.14
C PRO A 242 0.46 -14.11 16.39
N GLU A 243 -0.32 -13.02 16.33
CA GLU A 243 -1.72 -13.04 16.75
C GLU A 243 -2.69 -12.47 15.72
N PHE A 244 -3.94 -12.90 15.80
CA PHE A 244 -5.06 -12.35 15.03
C PHE A 244 -5.98 -11.53 15.94
N THR A 245 -6.11 -10.22 15.69
CA THR A 245 -6.74 -9.29 16.65
C THR A 245 -8.14 -8.84 16.26
N CYS A 246 -8.61 -9.14 15.05
CA CYS A 246 -9.90 -8.64 14.58
C CYS A 246 -11.04 -9.63 14.89
N LEU A 247 -11.81 -9.37 15.95
CA LEU A 247 -12.88 -10.29 16.38
C LEU A 247 -13.95 -10.47 15.28
N ARG A 248 -14.30 -9.40 14.57
CA ARG A 248 -15.23 -9.42 13.43
C ARG A 248 -14.80 -10.40 12.33
N CYS A 249 -13.52 -10.40 11.96
CA CYS A 249 -13.00 -11.30 10.94
C CYS A 249 -12.81 -12.71 11.50
N ALA A 250 -12.28 -12.84 12.72
CA ALA A 250 -12.04 -14.13 13.36
C ALA A 250 -13.32 -14.97 13.47
N SER A 251 -14.43 -14.36 13.89
CA SER A 251 -15.73 -15.05 13.96
C SER A 251 -16.19 -15.55 12.59
N GLN A 252 -16.00 -14.77 11.52
CA GLN A 252 -16.36 -15.19 10.16
C GLN A 252 -15.44 -16.30 9.63
N ILE A 253 -14.14 -16.20 9.88
CA ILE A 253 -13.14 -17.22 9.52
C ILE A 253 -13.52 -18.56 10.18
N TYR A 254 -13.89 -18.55 11.46
CA TYR A 254 -14.36 -19.72 12.20
C TYR A 254 -15.66 -20.29 11.62
N LEU A 255 -16.68 -19.46 11.43
CA LEU A 255 -17.96 -19.90 10.88
C LEU A 255 -17.84 -20.43 9.44
N ALA A 256 -16.90 -19.90 8.67
CA ALA A 256 -16.62 -20.33 7.31
C ALA A 256 -15.85 -21.67 7.23
N GLY A 257 -15.32 -22.18 8.34
CA GLY A 257 -14.54 -23.41 8.38
C GLY A 257 -13.14 -23.26 7.76
N VAL A 258 -12.57 -22.05 7.72
CA VAL A 258 -11.20 -21.83 7.20
C VAL A 258 -10.21 -22.59 8.09
N LYS A 259 -9.30 -23.35 7.47
CA LYS A 259 -8.37 -24.22 8.21
C LYS A 259 -7.29 -23.43 8.94
N THR A 260 -6.56 -22.59 8.20
CA THR A 260 -5.40 -21.85 8.72
C THR A 260 -5.39 -20.42 8.18
N VAL A 261 -5.06 -19.48 9.06
CA VAL A 261 -4.76 -18.09 8.75
C VAL A 261 -3.31 -17.81 9.10
N TYR A 262 -2.52 -17.42 8.11
CA TYR A 262 -1.14 -17.00 8.26
C TYR A 262 -1.06 -15.49 8.44
N VAL A 263 -0.34 -15.08 9.47
CA VAL A 263 -0.03 -13.68 9.77
C VAL A 263 1.49 -13.45 9.77
N PRO A 264 1.97 -12.27 9.34
CA PRO A 264 3.38 -11.92 9.44
C PRO A 264 3.82 -11.78 10.91
N PHE A 265 4.94 -12.40 11.26
CA PHE A 265 5.60 -12.21 12.54
C PHE A 265 7.10 -12.48 12.40
N GLU A 266 7.95 -11.54 12.82
CA GLU A 266 9.42 -11.67 12.82
C GLU A 266 10.00 -12.24 11.50
N GLY A 267 9.58 -11.69 10.36
CA GLY A 267 10.13 -12.08 9.06
C GLY A 267 9.66 -13.43 8.52
N ARG A 268 8.60 -14.03 9.10
CA ARG A 268 8.00 -15.27 8.62
C ARG A 268 6.48 -15.26 8.71
N TRP A 269 5.86 -16.22 8.03
CA TRP A 269 4.44 -16.53 8.19
C TRP A 269 4.24 -17.43 9.41
N VAL A 270 3.29 -17.08 10.28
CA VAL A 270 2.86 -17.94 11.38
C VAL A 270 1.40 -18.30 11.19
N GLY A 271 1.13 -19.60 11.08
CA GLY A 271 -0.21 -20.14 10.91
C GLY A 271 -0.97 -20.21 12.24
N LEU A 272 -2.22 -19.80 12.21
CA LEU A 272 -3.17 -19.85 13.31
C LEU A 272 -4.42 -20.59 12.84
N THR A 273 -4.93 -21.49 13.65
CA THR A 273 -6.24 -22.10 13.44
C THR A 273 -7.34 -21.04 13.59
N ALA A 274 -8.52 -21.30 13.01
CA ALA A 274 -9.65 -20.40 13.18
C ALA A 274 -10.09 -20.25 14.65
N GLU A 275 -9.98 -21.32 15.44
CA GLU A 275 -10.29 -21.27 16.88
C GLU A 275 -9.30 -20.39 17.65
N GLU A 276 -8.00 -20.51 17.36
CA GLU A 276 -6.98 -19.63 17.94
C GLU A 276 -7.23 -18.17 17.56
N CYS A 277 -7.60 -17.89 16.30
CA CYS A 277 -7.94 -16.54 15.86
C CYS A 277 -9.08 -15.94 16.68
N VAL A 278 -10.15 -16.71 16.96
CA VAL A 278 -11.28 -16.25 17.77
C VAL A 278 -10.86 -15.99 19.21
N LYS A 279 -10.16 -16.94 19.84
CA LYS A 279 -9.68 -16.81 21.24
C LYS A 279 -8.76 -15.61 21.42
N GLN A 280 -7.80 -15.42 20.52
CA GLN A 280 -6.86 -14.29 20.56
C GLN A 280 -7.57 -12.95 20.33
N ALA A 281 -8.48 -12.89 19.34
CA ALA A 281 -9.23 -11.67 19.06
C ALA A 281 -10.18 -11.30 20.20
N ALA A 282 -10.77 -12.28 20.89
CA ALA A 282 -11.61 -12.06 22.07
C ALA A 282 -10.79 -11.49 23.24
N ALA A 283 -9.66 -12.11 23.59
CA ALA A 283 -8.76 -11.62 24.64
C ALA A 283 -8.27 -10.19 24.36
N TYR A 284 -8.10 -9.86 23.08
CA TYR A 284 -7.77 -8.50 22.67
C TYR A 284 -8.94 -7.53 22.90
N ALA A 285 -10.15 -7.90 22.47
CA ALA A 285 -11.34 -7.06 22.61
C ALA A 285 -11.72 -6.79 24.07
N THR A 286 -11.47 -7.75 24.98
CA THR A 286 -11.72 -7.63 26.42
C THR A 286 -10.58 -6.96 27.19
N LYS A 287 -9.50 -6.57 26.52
CA LYS A 287 -8.27 -5.98 27.11
C LYS A 287 -7.52 -6.92 28.07
N GLU A 288 -7.75 -8.23 28.00
CA GLU A 288 -6.96 -9.24 28.72
C GLU A 288 -5.51 -9.29 28.21
N LYS A 289 -5.28 -8.86 26.96
CA LYS A 289 -3.96 -8.59 26.40
C LYS A 289 -3.77 -7.10 26.09
N ALA A 290 -2.62 -6.56 26.48
CA ALA A 290 -2.23 -5.20 26.14
C ALA A 290 -1.94 -5.04 24.64
N ALA A 291 -2.14 -3.82 24.13
CA ALA A 291 -1.95 -3.44 22.73
C ALA A 291 -0.51 -3.54 22.20
#